data_AF-A0A6P8EF01-F1
#
_entry.id   AF-A0A6P8EF01-F1
#
_cell.length_a   1.000
_cell.length_b   1.000
_cell.length_c   1.000
_cell.angle_alpha   90.00
_cell.angle_beta   90.00
_cell.angle_gamma   90.00
#
_symmetry.space_group_name_H-M   'P 1'
#
loop_
_entity.id
_entity.type
_entity.pdbx_description
1 polymer ?
#
loop_
_entity_poly.entity_id
_entity_poly.type
_entity_poly.pdbx_seq_one_letter_code
_entity_poly.pdbx_strand_id
1 'polypeptide(L)'
;MKWKVPLYVGFPPARRFNHVTFILHSHMYVFGGKNEEHEFNDLKVMKLINPSERQPVMKEILSEFGLQGVSNGFAATKVPNVKYELSKSSISLTYERSDVTELTGHTAIRDEALDMIHKAFAMLDEEVQKLNREKAEVAQAAEALQYEKEAYRIQHQKQEQGLQEMLDKHRAQNEAWLRARAEENDKERKELCKLREEVLHEQEKLKEEQSNIQKRSEHLLSIMQQFKGM
;
A
#
# COMPACT_ATOMS: atom_id res chain seq x y z
N MET A 1 1.08 14.54 9.88
CA MET A 1 1.44 14.49 8.44
C MET A 1 0.63 15.54 7.70
N LYS A 2 1.22 16.26 6.73
CA LYS A 2 0.48 17.21 5.87
C LYS A 2 0.43 16.63 4.46
N TRP A 3 -0.76 16.52 3.88
CA TRP A 3 -0.93 16.13 2.49
C TRP A 3 -0.28 17.18 1.58
N LYS A 4 0.45 16.73 0.57
CA LYS A 4 1.05 17.58 -0.46
C LYS A 4 0.56 17.12 -1.82
N VAL A 5 0.25 18.08 -2.69
CA VAL A 5 -0.08 17.79 -4.09
C VAL A 5 1.23 17.56 -4.84
N PRO A 6 1.45 16.37 -5.44
CA PRO A 6 2.62 16.14 -6.27
C PRO A 6 2.49 16.91 -7.58
N LEU A 7 3.62 17.37 -8.10
CA LEU A 7 3.67 17.91 -9.46
C LEU A 7 3.95 16.80 -10.44
N TYR A 8 3.30 16.87 -11.58
CA TYR A 8 3.39 15.86 -12.60
C TYR A 8 3.30 16.47 -14.00
N VAL A 9 3.76 15.70 -14.99
CA VAL A 9 3.60 15.98 -16.41
C VAL A 9 2.74 14.87 -17.01
N GLY A 10 1.75 15.26 -17.83
CA GLY A 10 0.82 14.37 -18.49
C GLY A 10 -0.64 14.65 -18.10
N PHE A 11 -1.55 13.84 -18.62
CA PHE A 11 -2.98 13.96 -18.34
C PHE A 11 -3.36 13.15 -17.10
N PRO A 12 -3.87 13.79 -16.04
CA PRO A 12 -4.32 13.07 -14.86
C PRO A 12 -5.54 12.21 -15.21
N PRO A 13 -5.73 11.06 -14.54
CA PRO A 13 -6.95 10.29 -14.66
C PRO A 13 -8.15 11.12 -14.18
N ALA A 14 -9.31 10.87 -14.76
CA ALA A 14 -10.57 11.35 -14.20
C ALA A 14 -10.76 10.79 -12.77
N ARG A 15 -11.55 11.50 -11.95
CA ARG A 15 -11.89 11.09 -10.58
C ARG A 15 -12.41 9.65 -10.59
N ARG A 16 -11.81 8.78 -9.78
CA ARG A 16 -12.12 7.34 -9.73
C ARG A 16 -11.75 6.72 -8.38
N PHE A 17 -12.48 5.69 -7.98
CA PHE A 17 -12.21 4.85 -6.81
C PHE A 17 -12.10 3.37 -7.22
N ASN A 18 -11.69 2.49 -6.30
CA ASN A 18 -11.43 1.06 -6.57
C ASN A 18 -10.46 0.80 -7.75
N HIS A 19 -9.43 1.64 -7.89
CA HIS A 19 -8.40 1.51 -8.91
C HIS A 19 -7.10 0.96 -8.30
N VAL A 20 -6.19 0.46 -9.14
CA VAL A 20 -4.84 0.06 -8.72
C VAL A 20 -3.85 1.14 -9.12
N THR A 21 -3.06 1.64 -8.17
CA THR A 21 -2.01 2.65 -8.41
C THR A 21 -0.66 2.17 -7.89
N PHE A 22 0.38 2.31 -8.72
CA PHE A 22 1.76 2.07 -8.31
C PHE A 22 2.73 3.09 -8.94
N ILE A 23 3.89 3.28 -8.32
CA ILE A 23 4.94 4.19 -8.80
C ILE A 23 6.15 3.37 -9.20
N LEU A 24 6.66 3.59 -10.41
CA LEU A 24 7.86 2.95 -10.93
C LEU A 24 8.69 3.98 -11.72
N HIS A 25 9.97 4.15 -11.36
CA HIS A 25 10.91 5.08 -12.01
C HIS A 25 10.33 6.50 -12.24
N SER A 26 9.80 7.13 -11.19
CA SER A 26 9.15 8.45 -11.24
C SER A 26 7.92 8.55 -12.15
N HIS A 27 7.33 7.43 -12.54
CA HIS A 27 6.06 7.38 -13.25
C HIS A 27 5.02 6.74 -12.34
N MET A 28 3.86 7.38 -12.22
CA MET A 28 2.70 6.84 -11.55
C MET A 28 1.79 6.21 -12.60
N TYR A 29 1.47 4.94 -12.37
CA TYR A 29 0.58 4.13 -13.19
C TYR A 29 -0.71 3.94 -12.43
N VAL A 30 -1.83 4.24 -13.09
CA VAL A 30 -3.18 4.09 -12.55
C VAL A 30 -3.96 3.21 -13.52
N PHE A 31 -4.36 2.02 -13.07
CA PHE A 31 -5.10 1.07 -13.89
C PHE A 31 -6.53 0.91 -13.38
N GLY A 32 -7.47 1.06 -14.30
CA GLY A 32 -8.89 0.84 -14.10
C GLY A 32 -9.52 1.78 -13.07
N GLY A 33 -10.54 1.27 -12.37
CA GLY A 33 -11.33 1.98 -11.38
C GLY A 33 -12.73 2.31 -11.88
N LYS A 34 -13.52 2.97 -11.04
CA LYS A 34 -14.86 3.45 -11.41
C LYS A 34 -15.18 4.78 -10.78
N ASN A 35 -16.11 5.51 -11.36
CA ASN A 35 -16.74 6.66 -10.72
C ASN A 35 -18.25 6.41 -10.58
N GLU A 36 -19.01 7.45 -10.27
CA GLU A 36 -20.48 7.36 -10.10
C GLU A 36 -21.21 7.05 -11.42
N GLU A 37 -20.56 7.22 -12.58
CA GLU A 37 -21.19 7.17 -13.90
C GLU A 37 -20.66 6.04 -14.81
N HIS A 38 -19.38 5.69 -14.69
CA HIS A 38 -18.64 4.84 -15.63
C HIS A 38 -17.60 3.96 -14.92
N GLU A 39 -17.42 2.75 -15.46
CA GLU A 39 -16.29 1.89 -15.13
C GLU A 39 -15.16 2.10 -16.14
N PHE A 40 -13.94 2.25 -15.63
CA PHE A 40 -12.75 2.48 -16.42
C PHE A 40 -11.91 1.20 -16.50
N ASN A 41 -11.51 0.82 -17.71
CA ASN A 41 -10.55 -0.23 -17.98
C ASN A 41 -9.34 0.33 -18.76
N ASP A 42 -8.93 1.55 -18.42
CA ASP A 42 -7.82 2.26 -19.04
C ASP A 42 -6.57 2.26 -18.13
N LEU A 43 -5.39 2.40 -18.77
CA LEU A 43 -4.13 2.65 -18.09
C LEU A 43 -3.77 4.12 -18.26
N LYS A 44 -3.64 4.84 -17.14
CA LYS A 44 -3.19 6.24 -17.11
C LYS A 44 -1.80 6.31 -16.51
N VAL A 45 -0.91 7.03 -17.19
CA VAL A 45 0.48 7.20 -16.78
C VAL A 45 0.78 8.68 -16.67
N MET A 46 1.37 9.09 -15.54
CA MET A 46 1.86 10.45 -15.33
C MET A 46 3.28 10.43 -14.79
N LYS A 47 4.12 11.35 -15.25
CA LYS A 47 5.50 11.48 -14.78
C LYS A 47 5.52 12.43 -13.58
N LEU A 48 5.92 11.94 -12.41
CA LEU A 48 6.08 12.75 -11.20
C LEU A 48 7.36 13.59 -11.31
N ILE A 49 7.26 14.89 -11.06
CA ILE A 49 8.41 15.78 -10.99
C ILE A 49 8.87 15.86 -9.53
N ASN A 50 10.12 15.45 -9.30
CA ASN A 50 10.74 15.57 -7.99
C ASN A 50 10.96 17.06 -7.63
N PRO A 51 10.46 17.54 -6.49
CA PRO A 51 10.74 18.90 -6.03
C PRO A 51 12.24 19.21 -5.89
N SER A 52 13.07 18.19 -5.67
CA SER A 52 14.51 18.32 -5.42
C SER A 52 15.36 18.52 -6.69
N GLU A 53 14.81 18.31 -7.88
CA GLU A 53 15.54 18.41 -9.18
C GLU A 53 15.40 19.79 -9.84
N ARG A 54 14.99 20.81 -9.10
CA ARG A 54 14.73 22.15 -9.66
C ARG A 54 16.00 22.99 -9.77
N GLN A 55 16.32 23.41 -11.00
CA GLN A 55 16.88 24.75 -11.20
C GLN A 55 15.77 25.80 -11.05
N PRO A 56 16.05 26.96 -10.42
CA PRO A 56 15.01 27.91 -10.05
C PRO A 56 14.60 28.78 -11.25
N VAL A 57 13.78 28.23 -12.15
CA VAL A 57 13.11 28.99 -13.25
C VAL A 57 11.76 29.59 -12.77
N MET A 58 11.44 29.44 -11.49
CA MET A 58 10.11 29.76 -10.94
C MET A 58 9.95 31.22 -10.47
N LYS A 59 10.92 32.11 -10.74
CA LYS A 59 10.73 33.55 -10.55
C LYS A 59 10.21 34.27 -11.80
N GLU A 60 10.58 33.82 -13.00
CA GLU A 60 10.14 34.44 -14.27
C GLU A 60 8.71 34.08 -14.65
N ILE A 61 8.33 32.81 -14.50
CA ILE A 61 6.98 32.35 -14.89
C ILE A 61 5.89 32.97 -14.00
N LEU A 62 6.20 33.28 -12.74
CA LEU A 62 5.24 33.86 -11.81
C LEU A 62 5.04 35.37 -12.01
N SER A 63 5.97 36.07 -12.68
CA SER A 63 5.78 37.46 -13.09
C SER A 63 5.00 37.62 -14.40
N GLU A 64 5.10 36.66 -15.34
CA GLU A 64 4.44 36.78 -16.65
C GLU A 64 2.93 36.50 -16.63
N PHE A 65 2.41 35.77 -15.64
CA PHE A 65 0.99 35.38 -15.60
C PHE A 65 0.10 36.24 -14.68
N GLY A 66 0.58 37.34 -14.10
CA GLY A 66 -0.28 38.39 -13.52
C GLY A 66 -1.24 37.98 -12.39
N LEU A 67 -1.07 36.81 -11.75
CA LEU A 67 -1.96 36.33 -10.70
C LEU A 67 -1.54 36.87 -9.33
N GLN A 68 -1.88 38.14 -9.10
CA GLN A 68 -1.82 38.76 -7.79
C GLN A 68 -3.07 38.40 -6.98
N GLY A 69 -2.88 37.63 -5.91
CA GLY A 69 -3.82 37.55 -4.80
C GLY A 69 -4.96 36.54 -4.95
N VAL A 70 -4.75 35.32 -4.44
CA VAL A 70 -5.87 34.49 -3.98
C VAL A 70 -5.80 34.43 -2.46
N SER A 71 -6.72 35.19 -1.86
CA SER A 71 -7.03 35.21 -0.43
C SER A 71 -7.53 33.84 0.03
N ASN A 72 -6.81 33.22 0.96
CA ASN A 72 -7.25 32.00 1.65
C ASN A 72 -8.13 32.40 2.84
N GLY A 73 -9.42 32.64 2.58
CA GLY A 73 -10.42 32.81 3.64
C GLY A 73 -10.90 31.46 4.17
N PHE A 74 -10.56 31.15 5.41
CA PHE A 74 -11.12 30.01 6.16
C PHE A 74 -12.53 30.36 6.65
N ALA A 75 -13.53 29.53 6.38
CA ALA A 75 -14.86 29.64 6.97
C ALA A 75 -15.11 28.43 7.87
N ALA A 76 -15.38 28.67 9.15
CA ALA A 76 -15.66 27.63 10.13
C ALA A 76 -17.03 26.97 9.88
N THR A 77 -17.07 25.65 10.00
CA THR A 77 -18.29 24.84 9.83
C THR A 77 -19.34 25.24 10.86
N LYS A 78 -20.52 25.70 10.40
CA LYS A 78 -21.68 25.90 11.27
C LYS A 78 -22.28 24.53 11.62
N VAL A 79 -22.30 24.21 12.91
CA VAL A 79 -22.99 23.04 13.45
C VAL A 79 -24.50 23.27 13.29
N PRO A 80 -25.28 22.33 12.71
CA PRO A 80 -26.73 22.46 12.66
C PRO A 80 -27.31 22.48 14.06
N ASN A 81 -28.18 23.45 14.32
CA ASN A 81 -28.92 23.53 15.57
C ASN A 81 -30.03 22.47 15.56
N VAL A 82 -29.70 21.25 16.02
CA VAL A 82 -30.67 20.16 16.16
C VAL A 82 -31.51 20.41 17.41
N LYS A 83 -32.70 20.96 17.23
CA LYS A 83 -33.75 20.97 18.26
C LYS A 83 -34.35 19.57 18.37
N TYR A 84 -34.09 18.89 19.48
CA TYR A 84 -34.92 17.75 19.89
C TYR A 84 -36.17 18.29 20.58
N GLU A 85 -37.25 18.48 19.84
CA GLU A 85 -38.56 18.62 20.48
C GLU A 85 -39.03 17.23 20.88
N LEU A 86 -38.66 16.86 22.11
CA LEU A 86 -39.35 15.82 22.87
C LEU A 86 -40.80 16.27 23.03
N SER A 87 -41.71 15.70 22.25
CA SER A 87 -43.14 15.72 22.55
C SER A 87 -43.33 14.99 23.88
N LYS A 88 -43.26 15.74 24.98
CA LYS A 88 -43.76 15.28 26.27
C LYS A 88 -45.26 15.15 26.11
N SER A 89 -45.74 13.94 25.94
CA SER A 89 -47.16 13.63 26.15
C SER A 89 -47.46 13.84 27.64
N SER A 90 -47.81 15.07 28.01
CA SER A 90 -48.48 15.33 29.27
C SER A 90 -49.94 14.97 29.09
N ILE A 91 -50.30 13.75 29.48
CA ILE A 91 -51.70 13.43 29.72
C ILE A 91 -52.08 14.18 31.00
N SER A 92 -52.64 15.38 30.86
CA SER A 92 -53.41 16.01 31.91
C SER A 92 -54.79 15.36 31.89
N LEU A 93 -55.03 14.49 32.86
CA LEU A 93 -56.37 14.01 33.21
C LEU A 93 -57.19 15.20 33.69
N THR A 94 -58.09 15.70 32.84
CA THR A 94 -59.22 16.51 33.27
C THR A 94 -60.26 15.55 33.85
N TYR A 95 -60.34 15.52 35.18
CA TYR A 95 -61.41 14.84 35.89
C TYR A 95 -62.69 15.67 35.74
N GLU A 96 -63.50 15.37 34.73
CA GLU A 96 -64.92 15.72 34.77
C GLU A 96 -65.65 14.68 35.61
N ARG A 97 -66.11 15.16 36.76
CA ARG A 97 -67.06 14.46 37.63
C ARG A 97 -68.40 14.44 36.90
N SER A 98 -68.77 13.29 36.35
CA SER A 98 -70.15 13.01 35.95
C SER A 98 -70.81 12.15 37.02
N ASP A 99 -72.05 12.52 37.32
CA ASP A 99 -72.85 12.03 38.44
C ASP A 99 -73.05 10.52 38.48
N VAL A 100 -73.16 10.04 39.72
CA VAL A 100 -73.62 8.69 40.05
C VAL A 100 -75.04 8.52 39.54
N THR A 101 -75.24 7.56 38.63
CA THR A 101 -76.53 6.88 38.48
C THR A 101 -76.25 5.38 38.59
N GLU A 102 -76.54 4.79 39.76
CA GLU A 102 -76.91 3.38 39.87
C GLU A 102 -78.15 3.15 38.98
N LEU A 103 -78.37 2.06 38.26
CA LEU A 103 -78.02 0.64 38.37
C LEU A 103 -78.31 0.12 36.93
N THR A 104 -77.53 -0.73 36.26
CA THR A 104 -77.69 -2.20 36.17
C THR A 104 -76.88 -2.66 34.94
N GLY A 105 -75.90 -3.58 35.07
CA GLY A 105 -75.22 -4.23 33.92
C GLY A 105 -73.68 -4.15 33.82
N HIS A 106 -72.94 -3.92 34.91
CA HIS A 106 -71.49 -3.64 34.91
C HIS A 106 -70.55 -4.86 34.75
N THR A 107 -71.06 -6.09 34.79
CA THR A 107 -70.24 -7.29 34.56
C THR A 107 -69.79 -7.38 33.10
N ALA A 108 -70.69 -7.14 32.14
CA ALA A 108 -70.40 -7.31 30.72
C ALA A 108 -69.26 -6.41 30.22
N ILE A 109 -69.25 -5.13 30.59
CA ILE A 109 -68.20 -4.16 30.18
C ILE A 109 -66.85 -4.51 30.82
N ARG A 110 -66.86 -4.94 32.08
CA ARG A 110 -65.63 -5.38 32.78
C ARG A 110 -65.09 -6.66 32.16
N ASP A 111 -65.95 -7.61 31.86
CA ASP A 111 -65.58 -8.90 31.29
C ASP A 111 -65.08 -8.72 29.84
N GLU A 112 -65.66 -7.79 29.08
CA GLU A 112 -65.16 -7.35 27.75
C GLU A 112 -63.79 -6.67 27.84
N ALA A 113 -63.58 -5.78 28.81
CA ALA A 113 -62.28 -5.15 29.05
C ALA A 113 -61.20 -6.18 29.42
N LEU A 114 -61.53 -7.16 30.27
CA LEU A 114 -60.62 -8.26 30.63
C LEU A 114 -60.31 -9.15 29.43
N ASP A 115 -61.29 -9.45 28.58
CA ASP A 115 -61.09 -10.22 27.35
C ASP A 115 -60.15 -9.50 26.37
N MET A 116 -60.31 -8.18 26.20
CA MET A 116 -59.38 -7.38 25.40
C MET A 116 -57.96 -7.39 25.97
N ILE A 117 -57.80 -7.29 27.29
CA ILE A 117 -56.50 -7.36 27.95
C ILE A 117 -55.85 -8.74 27.74
N HIS A 118 -56.60 -9.83 27.92
CA HIS A 118 -56.08 -11.18 27.68
C HIS A 118 -55.67 -11.37 26.21
N LYS A 119 -56.47 -10.88 25.25
CA LYS A 119 -56.11 -10.88 23.82
C LYS A 119 -54.83 -10.09 23.56
N ALA A 120 -54.69 -8.91 24.17
CA ALA A 120 -53.48 -8.10 24.03
C ALA A 120 -52.23 -8.81 24.56
N PHE A 121 -52.33 -9.47 25.73
CA PHE A 121 -51.23 -10.26 26.28
C PHE A 121 -50.92 -11.50 25.44
N ALA A 122 -51.93 -12.17 24.86
CA ALA A 122 -51.72 -13.30 23.97
C ALA A 122 -50.96 -12.88 22.70
N MET A 123 -51.34 -11.75 22.08
CA MET A 123 -50.61 -11.19 20.93
C MET A 123 -49.17 -10.80 21.29
N LEU A 124 -48.96 -10.22 22.48
CA LEU A 124 -47.62 -9.87 22.95
C LEU A 124 -46.77 -11.11 23.19
N ASP A 125 -47.33 -12.17 23.76
CA ASP A 125 -46.62 -13.44 23.99
C ASP A 125 -46.21 -14.09 22.66
N GLU A 126 -47.10 -14.07 21.66
CA GLU A 126 -46.80 -14.57 20.31
C GLU A 126 -45.64 -13.79 19.66
N GLU A 127 -45.65 -12.45 19.76
CA GLU A 127 -44.57 -11.63 19.19
C GLU A 127 -43.25 -11.82 19.96
N VAL A 128 -43.28 -11.99 21.28
CA VAL A 128 -42.09 -12.32 22.09
C VAL A 128 -41.53 -13.68 21.69
N GLN A 129 -42.38 -14.70 21.49
CA GLN A 129 -41.94 -16.01 21.02
C GLN A 129 -41.33 -15.95 19.62
N LYS A 130 -41.88 -15.12 18.73
CA LYS A 130 -41.32 -14.88 17.39
C LYS A 130 -39.95 -14.20 17.46
N LEU A 131 -39.82 -13.13 18.25
CA LEU A 131 -38.54 -12.45 18.47
C LEU A 131 -37.47 -13.37 19.06
N ASN A 132 -37.86 -14.27 19.98
CA ASN A 132 -36.93 -15.25 20.54
C ASN A 132 -36.43 -16.24 19.48
N ARG A 133 -37.28 -16.67 18.54
CA ARG A 133 -36.89 -17.53 17.41
C ARG A 133 -35.92 -16.80 16.49
N GLU A 134 -36.25 -15.58 16.06
CA GLU A 134 -35.38 -14.76 15.20
C GLU A 134 -34.02 -14.49 15.87
N LYS A 135 -34.01 -14.21 17.18
CA LYS A 135 -32.77 -14.03 17.95
C LYS A 135 -31.91 -15.29 17.96
N ALA A 136 -32.52 -16.47 18.10
CA ALA A 136 -31.79 -17.74 18.07
C ALA A 136 -31.18 -18.01 16.69
N GLU A 137 -31.91 -17.73 15.61
CA GLU A 137 -31.43 -17.86 14.23
C GLU A 137 -30.25 -16.92 13.96
N VAL A 138 -30.36 -15.66 14.38
CA VAL A 138 -29.27 -14.67 14.25
C VAL A 138 -28.03 -15.10 15.05
N ALA A 139 -28.22 -15.64 16.26
CA ALA A 139 -27.12 -16.14 17.08
C ALA A 139 -26.39 -17.31 16.39
N GLN A 140 -27.14 -18.26 15.82
CA GLN A 140 -26.55 -19.38 15.06
C GLN A 140 -25.82 -18.89 13.80
N ALA A 141 -26.39 -17.94 13.07
CA ALA A 141 -25.75 -17.35 11.89
C ALA A 141 -24.46 -16.61 12.25
N ALA A 142 -24.44 -15.89 13.38
CA ALA A 142 -23.25 -15.20 13.87
C ALA A 142 -22.13 -16.19 14.24
N GLU A 143 -22.47 -17.30 14.86
CA GLU A 143 -21.52 -18.38 15.19
C GLU A 143 -20.95 -19.02 13.91
N ALA A 144 -21.80 -19.34 12.93
CA ALA A 144 -21.36 -19.87 11.64
C ALA A 144 -20.40 -18.91 10.91
N LEU A 145 -20.72 -17.62 10.88
CA LEU A 145 -19.87 -16.59 10.29
C LEU A 145 -18.52 -16.47 11.03
N GLN A 146 -18.51 -16.63 12.35
CA GLN A 146 -17.27 -16.62 13.13
C GLN A 146 -16.35 -17.79 12.77
N TYR A 147 -16.90 -19.00 12.60
CA TYR A 147 -16.13 -20.15 12.13
C TYR A 147 -15.56 -19.94 10.74
N GLU A 148 -16.36 -19.41 9.80
CA GLU A 148 -15.90 -19.13 8.45
C GLU A 148 -14.77 -18.07 8.44
N LYS A 149 -14.94 -17.00 9.22
CA LYS A 149 -13.91 -15.96 9.38
C LYS A 149 -12.59 -16.53 9.92
N GLU A 150 -12.66 -17.45 10.88
CA GLU A 150 -11.48 -18.11 11.42
C GLU A 150 -10.79 -19.00 10.38
N ALA A 151 -11.56 -19.75 9.60
CA ALA A 151 -11.03 -20.56 8.51
C ALA A 151 -10.28 -19.69 7.47
N TYR A 152 -10.87 -18.56 7.07
CA TYR A 152 -10.20 -17.62 6.17
C TYR A 152 -8.93 -17.02 6.79
N ARG A 153 -8.95 -16.68 8.08
CA ARG A 153 -7.78 -16.16 8.78
C ARG A 153 -6.61 -17.15 8.74
N ILE A 154 -6.90 -18.42 9.03
CA ILE A 154 -5.89 -19.50 8.98
C ILE A 154 -5.35 -19.67 7.55
N GLN A 155 -6.24 -19.68 6.55
CA GLN A 155 -5.82 -19.81 5.16
C GLN A 155 -4.94 -18.64 4.71
N HIS A 156 -5.32 -17.40 5.05
CA HIS A 156 -4.53 -16.22 4.74
C HIS A 156 -3.14 -16.29 5.38
N GLN A 157 -3.07 -16.64 6.66
CA GLN A 157 -1.81 -16.80 7.38
C GLN A 157 -0.91 -17.86 6.71
N LYS A 158 -1.49 -18.98 6.26
CA LYS A 158 -0.76 -20.03 5.54
C LYS A 158 -0.21 -19.53 4.20
N GLN A 159 -0.99 -18.71 3.48
CA GLN A 159 -0.54 -18.11 2.22
C GLN A 159 0.61 -17.11 2.45
N GLU A 160 0.50 -16.27 3.48
CA GLU A 160 1.56 -15.31 3.87
C GLU A 160 2.85 -16.03 4.26
N GLN A 161 2.74 -17.10 5.06
CA GLN A 161 3.89 -17.93 5.44
C GLN A 161 4.54 -18.58 4.22
N GLY A 162 3.75 -19.18 3.32
CA GLY A 162 4.28 -19.81 2.11
C GLY A 162 4.97 -18.81 1.17
N LEU A 163 4.43 -17.59 1.06
CA LEU A 163 5.07 -16.52 0.30
C LEU A 163 6.41 -16.10 0.93
N GLN A 164 6.42 -15.92 2.25
CA GLN A 164 7.63 -15.54 2.99
C GLN A 164 8.74 -16.59 2.84
N GLU A 165 8.41 -17.87 3.00
CA GLU A 165 9.35 -18.98 2.82
C GLU A 165 9.93 -19.01 1.39
N MET A 166 9.10 -18.78 0.37
CA MET A 166 9.55 -18.74 -1.02
C MET A 166 10.51 -17.56 -1.27
N LEU A 167 10.19 -16.38 -0.74
CA LEU A 167 11.04 -15.20 -0.85
C LEU A 167 12.40 -15.42 -0.15
N ASP A 168 12.39 -15.99 1.05
CA ASP A 168 13.62 -16.24 1.81
C ASP A 168 14.48 -17.31 1.13
N LYS A 169 13.87 -18.35 0.56
CA LYS A 169 14.56 -19.34 -0.25
C LYS A 169 15.22 -18.71 -1.47
N HIS A 170 14.50 -17.89 -2.21
CA HIS A 170 15.02 -17.24 -3.42
C HIS A 170 16.14 -16.24 -3.07
N ARG A 171 15.99 -15.49 -1.98
CA ARG A 171 17.04 -14.62 -1.43
C ARG A 171 18.30 -15.42 -1.11
N ALA A 172 18.17 -16.51 -0.34
CA ALA A 172 19.31 -17.33 0.06
C ALA A 172 20.02 -17.96 -1.16
N GLN A 173 19.25 -18.42 -2.15
CA GLN A 173 19.80 -18.94 -3.41
C GLN A 173 20.59 -17.87 -4.18
N ASN A 174 20.04 -16.66 -4.31
CA ASN A 174 20.72 -15.56 -4.98
C ASN A 174 22.00 -15.13 -4.25
N GLU A 175 21.95 -15.02 -2.93
CA GLU A 175 23.13 -14.70 -2.12
C GLU A 175 24.20 -15.78 -2.20
N ALA A 176 23.82 -17.06 -2.24
CA ALA A 176 24.76 -18.17 -2.43
C ALA A 176 25.40 -18.14 -3.82
N TRP A 177 24.59 -17.89 -4.87
CA TRP A 177 25.09 -17.78 -6.24
C TRP A 177 26.07 -16.61 -6.40
N LEU A 178 25.72 -15.44 -5.86
CA LEU A 178 26.61 -14.26 -5.88
C LEU A 178 27.92 -14.53 -5.15
N ARG A 179 27.88 -15.19 -3.99
CA ARG A 179 29.08 -15.58 -3.24
C ARG A 179 29.96 -16.54 -4.03
N ALA A 180 29.39 -17.60 -4.59
CA ALA A 180 30.13 -18.55 -5.41
C ALA A 180 30.78 -17.87 -6.63
N ARG A 181 30.06 -16.96 -7.29
CA ARG A 181 30.60 -16.21 -8.43
C ARG A 181 31.72 -15.25 -8.04
N ALA A 182 31.62 -14.61 -6.87
CA ALA A 182 32.68 -13.76 -6.33
C ALA A 182 33.94 -14.58 -6.00
N GLU A 183 33.79 -15.75 -5.37
CA GLU A 183 34.92 -16.64 -5.06
C GLU A 183 35.62 -17.15 -6.32
N GLU A 184 34.86 -17.47 -7.38
CA GLU A 184 35.41 -17.85 -8.67
C GLU A 184 36.22 -16.70 -9.29
N ASN A 185 35.67 -15.48 -9.29
CA ASN A 185 36.39 -14.33 -9.82
C ASN A 185 37.65 -14.00 -9.02
N ASP A 186 37.62 -14.16 -7.69
CA ASP A 186 38.80 -13.99 -6.84
C ASP A 186 39.88 -15.04 -7.14
N LYS A 187 39.49 -16.28 -7.45
CA LYS A 187 40.44 -17.30 -7.91
C LYS A 187 41.05 -16.92 -9.26
N GLU A 188 40.23 -16.52 -10.24
CA GLU A 188 40.72 -16.05 -11.54
C GLU A 188 41.70 -14.88 -11.39
N ARG A 189 41.38 -13.89 -10.54
CA ARG A 189 42.26 -12.74 -10.26
C ARG A 189 43.58 -13.15 -9.64
N LYS A 190 43.58 -14.12 -8.72
CA LYS A 190 44.81 -14.66 -8.11
C LYS A 190 45.69 -15.34 -9.14
N GLU A 191 45.11 -16.17 -10.01
CA GLU A 191 45.88 -16.83 -11.08
C GLU A 191 46.42 -15.81 -12.09
N LEU A 192 45.64 -14.78 -12.45
CA LEU A 192 46.11 -13.68 -13.30
C LEU A 192 47.27 -12.89 -12.66
N CYS A 193 47.26 -12.68 -11.34
CA CYS A 193 48.38 -12.04 -10.65
C CYS A 193 49.66 -12.90 -10.73
N LYS A 194 49.57 -14.21 -10.47
CA LYS A 194 50.72 -15.11 -10.59
C LYS A 194 51.29 -15.11 -12.01
N LEU A 195 50.43 -15.23 -13.02
CA LEU A 195 50.86 -15.23 -14.41
C LEU A 195 51.53 -13.90 -14.80
N ARG A 196 51.05 -12.77 -14.27
CA ARG A 196 51.72 -11.47 -14.47
C ARG A 196 53.11 -11.42 -13.83
N GLU A 197 53.27 -11.99 -12.63
CA GLU A 197 54.58 -12.08 -11.97
C GLU A 197 55.55 -12.95 -12.79
N GLU A 198 55.09 -14.10 -13.29
CA GLU A 198 55.88 -14.98 -14.16
C GLU A 198 56.30 -14.27 -15.45
N VAL A 199 55.38 -13.57 -16.12
CA VAL A 199 55.68 -12.80 -17.34
C VAL A 199 56.69 -11.68 -17.06
N LEU A 200 56.59 -11.00 -15.93
CA LEU A 200 57.56 -9.98 -15.54
C LEU A 200 58.94 -10.58 -15.31
N HIS A 201 59.02 -11.74 -14.67
CA HIS A 201 60.28 -12.45 -14.45
C HIS A 201 60.94 -12.88 -15.76
N GLU A 202 60.17 -13.45 -16.69
CA GLU A 202 60.67 -13.83 -18.02
C GLU A 202 61.11 -12.59 -18.84
N GLN A 203 60.38 -11.47 -18.75
CA GLN A 203 60.81 -10.23 -19.39
C GLN A 203 62.15 -9.71 -18.84
N GLU A 204 62.38 -9.83 -17.54
CA GLU A 204 63.65 -9.43 -16.92
C GLU A 204 64.80 -10.31 -17.37
N LYS A 205 64.59 -11.64 -17.39
CA LYS A 205 65.56 -12.61 -17.90
C LYS A 205 65.91 -12.36 -19.37
N LEU A 206 64.90 -12.11 -20.22
CA LEU A 206 65.13 -11.79 -21.63
C LEU A 206 65.92 -10.49 -21.81
N LYS A 207 65.68 -9.46 -20.98
CA LYS A 207 66.49 -8.23 -20.99
C LYS A 207 67.95 -8.48 -20.61
N GLU A 208 68.18 -9.35 -19.62
CA GLU A 208 69.54 -9.74 -19.22
C GLU A 208 70.25 -10.50 -20.35
N GLU A 209 69.58 -11.46 -20.98
CA GLU A 209 70.11 -12.20 -22.13
C GLU A 209 70.42 -11.25 -23.31
N GLN A 210 69.51 -10.31 -23.62
CA GLN A 210 69.73 -9.30 -24.64
C GLN A 210 70.95 -8.42 -24.34
N SER A 211 71.12 -7.98 -23.09
CA SER A 211 72.29 -7.23 -22.62
C SER A 211 73.59 -8.03 -22.77
N ASN A 212 73.55 -9.32 -22.43
CA ASN A 212 74.70 -10.22 -22.55
C ASN A 212 75.09 -10.46 -24.02
N ILE A 213 74.12 -10.65 -24.91
CA ILE A 213 74.36 -10.78 -26.36
C ILE A 213 74.94 -9.47 -26.91
N GLN A 214 74.40 -8.32 -26.51
CA GLN A 214 74.88 -7.02 -26.93
C GLN A 214 76.37 -6.82 -26.56
N LYS A 215 76.75 -7.10 -25.30
CA LYS A 215 78.14 -7.04 -24.85
C LYS A 215 79.07 -7.96 -25.66
N ARG A 216 78.62 -9.19 -25.96
CA ARG A 216 79.39 -10.13 -26.79
C ARG A 216 79.56 -9.63 -28.22
N SER A 217 78.50 -9.05 -28.80
CA SER A 217 78.53 -8.44 -30.14
C SER A 217 79.52 -7.27 -30.19
N GLU A 218 79.48 -6.36 -29.21
CA GLU A 218 80.41 -5.24 -29.08
C GLU A 218 81.87 -5.72 -28.93
N HIS A 219 82.09 -6.76 -28.14
CA HIS A 219 83.42 -7.35 -28.00
C HIS A 219 83.94 -7.95 -29.32
N LEU A 220 83.11 -8.69 -30.05
CA LEU A 220 83.45 -9.23 -31.37
C LEU A 220 83.76 -8.10 -32.37
N LEU A 221 82.95 -7.04 -32.39
CA LEU A 221 83.20 -5.86 -33.22
C LEU A 221 84.55 -5.21 -32.90
N SER A 222 84.88 -5.07 -31.61
CA SER A 222 86.18 -4.54 -31.16
C SER A 222 87.35 -5.41 -31.67
N ILE A 223 87.25 -6.73 -31.54
CA ILE A 223 88.24 -7.67 -32.08
C ILE A 223 88.37 -7.51 -33.60
N MET A 224 87.26 -7.51 -34.34
CA MET A 224 87.28 -7.35 -35.79
C MET A 224 87.91 -6.03 -36.24
N GLN A 225 87.72 -4.95 -35.47
CA GLN A 225 88.29 -3.65 -35.76
C GLN A 225 89.81 -3.63 -35.54
N GLN A 226 90.32 -4.33 -34.53
CA GLN A 226 91.76 -4.52 -34.33
C GLN A 226 92.42 -5.25 -35.51
N PHE A 227 91.76 -6.25 -36.10
CA PHE A 227 92.27 -6.96 -37.26
C PHE A 227 92.17 -6.18 -38.59
N LYS A 228 91.31 -5.17 -38.69
CA LYS A 228 91.17 -4.30 -39.87
C LYS A 228 92.26 -3.21 -39.98
N GLY A 229 93.05 -3.01 -38.92
CA GLY A 229 94.12 -2.00 -38.84
C GLY A 229 95.54 -2.54 -39.00
N MET A 230 95.69 -3.85 -39.27
CA MET A 230 96.94 -4.47 -39.77
C MET A 230 96.86 -4.62 -41.29
#